data_AF-A0A8J1ZY95-F1
#
_entry.id   AF-A0A8J1ZY95-F1
#
_cell.length_a   1.000
_cell.length_b   1.000
_cell.length_c   1.000
_cell.angle_alpha   90.00
_cell.angle_beta   90.00
_cell.angle_gamma   90.00
#
_symmetry.space_group_name_H-M   'P 1'
#
loop_
_entity.id
_entity.type
_entity.pdbx_description
1 polymer ?
#
loop_
_entity_poly.entity_id
_entity_poly.type
_entity_poly.pdbx_seq_one_letter_code
_entity_poly.pdbx_strand_id
1 'polypeptide(L)'
;MMKKRKDEDKKPVEQEVAELQRKFRVLENDKRAYSEDSQGIIRKQRATIEKLTRENRQMKQELSEVRRADRGGPEARRQGETLAKLAESREQLEKAIAKEFEVKQKLEEKIDVVEAKTIQVREELGLKGGVNAAKESQAAVAKQIRVLENRLDKALQKFNEAVAENKTQRDTIDSLRSERVVFDNIYSKLEKEFEQKKKEMANIIEQANAAYEARDAAQAQMTSLKQQADKEHQEFEKEWKELGRLIENDKKMKEFMRQKERNRGVEEHKGDLSADEEDKLKKKVTKNAWMIAKGKVAQSANTERITVYEEAFAKIQAATGISDIDDLVQNFVNAEDGNFSLFNYANLLNTQIEKLDLDIGDLKGEYESLRGGSVSAQGTISSDQSKQKLLGELEDRWNRADKKAEHYELRYQQALKTLTAVRAGLQSIYNRLGCSQMAEHGALGLQGVTEANMLQYLGVIETRANEILLLHTALQEGDEEEAELPATREPMSQLQIKLPSTVEDYTDDEDEDEDDDTRPFTREELKLKTQRGLQRKQEKGLRKAHR
;
A
#
# COMPACT_ATOMS: atom_id res chain seq x y z
N MET A 1 -52.37 -219.43 -68.17
CA MET A 1 -52.52 -220.38 -67.04
C MET A 1 -53.04 -219.60 -65.83
N MET A 2 -54.01 -220.10 -65.05
CA MET A 2 -53.90 -220.60 -63.65
C MET A 2 -53.19 -219.65 -62.63
N LYS A 3 -53.58 -219.50 -61.35
CA LYS A 3 -54.73 -219.98 -60.51
C LYS A 3 -54.67 -219.32 -59.09
N LYS A 4 -55.84 -219.02 -58.45
CA LYS A 4 -56.15 -219.10 -56.97
C LYS A 4 -55.30 -218.25 -55.97
N ARG A 5 -55.62 -217.95 -54.69
CA ARG A 5 -56.77 -217.97 -53.71
C ARG A 5 -56.28 -217.21 -52.41
N LYS A 6 -57.02 -216.84 -51.34
CA LYS A 6 -58.45 -216.66 -50.92
C LYS A 6 -58.40 -215.84 -49.58
N ASP A 7 -59.45 -215.09 -49.20
CA ASP A 7 -59.81 -214.65 -47.81
C ASP A 7 -58.85 -213.67 -47.05
N GLU A 8 -59.23 -212.82 -46.07
CA GLU A 8 -60.52 -212.46 -45.42
C GLU A 8 -60.46 -211.04 -44.77
N ASP A 9 -61.63 -210.43 -44.52
CA ASP A 9 -62.02 -209.20 -43.76
C ASP A 9 -61.13 -207.93 -43.50
N LYS A 10 -61.54 -206.84 -44.18
CA LYS A 10 -61.80 -205.45 -43.72
C LYS A 10 -60.99 -204.77 -42.58
N LYS A 11 -60.26 -203.71 -42.97
CA LYS A 11 -60.39 -202.32 -42.44
C LYS A 11 -59.91 -201.31 -43.51
N PRO A 12 -60.55 -200.14 -43.71
CA PRO A 12 -60.30 -199.28 -44.88
C PRO A 12 -59.12 -198.31 -44.70
N VAL A 13 -58.24 -198.24 -45.70
CA VAL A 13 -56.97 -197.48 -45.73
C VAL A 13 -57.14 -196.04 -46.25
N GLU A 14 -58.38 -195.54 -46.34
CA GLU A 14 -58.69 -194.12 -46.65
C GLU A 14 -58.03 -193.13 -45.67
N GLN A 15 -57.57 -193.61 -44.52
CA GLN A 15 -56.91 -192.82 -43.48
C GLN A 15 -55.48 -192.36 -43.85
N GLU A 16 -54.66 -193.15 -44.56
CA GLU A 16 -53.26 -192.75 -44.86
C GLU A 16 -53.17 -191.62 -45.90
N VAL A 17 -54.03 -191.63 -46.92
CA VAL A 17 -54.05 -190.58 -47.95
C VAL A 17 -54.58 -189.25 -47.36
N ALA A 18 -55.54 -189.32 -46.44
CA ALA A 18 -56.10 -188.16 -45.77
C ALA A 18 -55.07 -187.42 -44.88
N GLU A 19 -54.19 -188.14 -44.17
CA GLU A 19 -53.19 -187.50 -43.30
C GLU A 19 -52.11 -186.74 -44.08
N LEU A 20 -51.62 -187.30 -45.20
CA LEU A 20 -50.58 -186.65 -46.01
C LEU A 20 -51.10 -185.38 -46.70
N GLN A 21 -52.35 -185.41 -47.22
CA GLN A 21 -53.00 -184.21 -47.76
C GLN A 21 -53.23 -183.13 -46.69
N ARG A 22 -53.49 -183.52 -45.43
CA ARG A 22 -53.65 -182.57 -44.32
C ARG A 22 -52.33 -181.88 -43.97
N LYS A 23 -51.22 -182.62 -43.92
CA LYS A 23 -49.88 -182.06 -43.60
C LYS A 23 -49.38 -181.06 -44.65
N PHE A 24 -49.59 -181.33 -45.95
CA PHE A 24 -49.14 -180.43 -47.01
C PHE A 24 -49.86 -179.06 -46.96
N ARG A 25 -51.18 -179.07 -46.70
CA ARG A 25 -52.01 -177.86 -46.63
C ARG A 25 -51.70 -176.95 -45.43
N VAL A 26 -51.18 -177.52 -44.33
CA VAL A 26 -50.72 -176.73 -43.16
C VAL A 26 -49.42 -176.00 -43.48
N LEU A 27 -48.42 -176.71 -44.03
CA LEU A 27 -47.12 -176.12 -44.41
C LEU A 27 -47.23 -174.98 -45.44
N GLU A 28 -48.17 -175.09 -46.38
CA GLU A 28 -48.40 -174.05 -47.38
C GLU A 28 -49.05 -172.78 -46.78
N ASN A 29 -49.96 -172.95 -45.82
CA ASN A 29 -50.54 -171.83 -45.05
C ASN A 29 -49.49 -171.15 -44.15
N ASP A 30 -48.66 -171.92 -43.45
CA ASP A 30 -47.61 -171.37 -42.58
C ASP A 30 -46.59 -170.55 -43.40
N LYS A 31 -46.14 -171.07 -44.55
CA LYS A 31 -45.23 -170.36 -45.45
C LYS A 31 -45.82 -169.02 -45.93
N ARG A 32 -47.12 -168.98 -46.20
CA ARG A 32 -47.82 -167.75 -46.59
C ARG A 32 -47.90 -166.75 -45.43
N ALA A 33 -48.29 -167.20 -44.24
CA ALA A 33 -48.40 -166.37 -43.04
C ALA A 33 -47.05 -165.71 -42.66
N TYR A 34 -45.96 -166.47 -42.65
CA TYR A 34 -44.62 -165.91 -42.41
C TYR A 34 -44.19 -164.88 -43.46
N SER A 35 -44.58 -165.05 -44.73
CA SER A 35 -44.25 -164.07 -45.77
C SER A 35 -45.04 -162.76 -45.61
N GLU A 36 -46.32 -162.83 -45.26
CA GLU A 36 -47.19 -161.67 -45.06
C GLU A 36 -46.75 -160.86 -43.82
N ASP A 37 -46.41 -161.51 -42.70
CA ASP A 37 -45.95 -160.83 -41.50
C ASP A 37 -44.56 -160.18 -41.68
N SER A 38 -43.64 -160.85 -42.40
CA SER A 38 -42.33 -160.26 -42.75
C SER A 38 -42.45 -158.98 -43.58
N GLN A 39 -43.37 -158.93 -44.55
CA GLN A 39 -43.64 -157.70 -45.30
C GLN A 39 -44.35 -156.64 -44.44
N GLY A 40 -45.21 -157.05 -43.51
CA GLY A 40 -45.82 -156.17 -42.50
C GLY A 40 -44.77 -155.43 -41.65
N ILE A 41 -43.75 -156.14 -41.19
CA ILE A 41 -42.63 -155.57 -40.42
C ILE A 41 -41.81 -154.59 -41.28
N ILE A 42 -41.46 -154.97 -42.51
CA ILE A 42 -40.69 -154.09 -43.42
C ILE A 42 -41.44 -152.79 -43.74
N ARG A 43 -42.77 -152.84 -43.93
CA ARG A 43 -43.59 -151.64 -44.13
C ARG A 43 -43.58 -150.72 -42.90
N LYS A 44 -43.72 -151.28 -41.69
CA LYS A 44 -43.62 -150.52 -40.43
C LYS A 44 -42.24 -149.85 -40.29
N GLN A 45 -41.15 -150.59 -40.51
CA GLN A 45 -39.79 -150.05 -40.43
C GLN A 45 -39.55 -148.90 -41.42
N ARG A 46 -39.99 -149.02 -42.68
CA ARG A 46 -39.89 -147.93 -43.67
C ARG A 46 -40.65 -146.67 -43.23
N ALA A 47 -41.88 -146.82 -42.72
CA ALA A 47 -42.66 -145.69 -42.21
C ALA A 47 -41.99 -145.01 -41.00
N THR A 48 -41.33 -145.77 -40.12
CA THR A 48 -40.57 -145.21 -38.99
C THR A 48 -39.34 -144.42 -39.45
N ILE A 49 -38.58 -144.93 -40.44
CA ILE A 49 -37.44 -144.21 -41.04
C ILE A 49 -37.90 -142.90 -41.67
N GLU A 50 -39.02 -142.92 -42.41
CA GLU A 50 -39.54 -141.73 -43.09
C GLU A 50 -40.02 -140.65 -42.10
N LYS A 51 -40.65 -141.07 -40.98
CA LYS A 51 -41.01 -140.18 -39.84
C LYS A 51 -39.76 -139.52 -39.24
N LEU A 52 -38.76 -140.32 -38.85
CA LEU A 52 -37.51 -139.81 -38.27
C LEU A 52 -36.74 -138.89 -39.22
N THR A 53 -36.76 -139.17 -40.52
CA THR A 53 -36.10 -138.31 -41.53
C THR A 53 -36.78 -136.95 -41.66
N ARG A 54 -38.11 -136.90 -41.49
CA ARG A 54 -38.89 -135.66 -41.49
C ARG A 54 -38.62 -134.83 -40.24
N GLU A 55 -38.66 -135.45 -39.06
CA GLU A 55 -38.35 -134.82 -37.77
C GLU A 55 -36.92 -134.25 -37.74
N ASN A 56 -35.94 -134.97 -38.30
CA ASN A 56 -34.55 -134.51 -38.36
C ASN A 56 -34.34 -133.32 -39.33
N ARG A 57 -35.16 -133.20 -40.39
CA ARG A 57 -35.20 -131.98 -41.22
C ARG A 57 -35.81 -130.80 -40.46
N GLN A 58 -36.89 -131.05 -39.72
CA GLN A 58 -37.62 -130.04 -38.96
C GLN A 58 -36.74 -129.41 -37.86
N MET A 59 -36.09 -130.24 -37.04
CA MET A 59 -35.12 -129.77 -36.02
C MET A 59 -33.94 -128.98 -36.63
N LYS A 60 -33.50 -129.31 -37.86
CA LYS A 60 -32.45 -128.55 -38.55
C LYS A 60 -32.92 -127.17 -39.04
N GLN A 61 -34.19 -127.03 -39.43
CA GLN A 61 -34.78 -125.72 -39.73
C GLN A 61 -34.88 -124.87 -38.45
N GLU A 62 -35.49 -125.42 -37.40
CA GLU A 62 -35.64 -124.75 -36.10
C GLU A 62 -34.29 -124.25 -35.54
N LEU A 63 -33.25 -125.10 -35.56
CA LEU A 63 -31.91 -124.70 -35.09
C LEU A 63 -31.26 -123.60 -35.98
N SER A 64 -31.61 -123.53 -37.27
CA SER A 64 -31.15 -122.47 -38.17
C SER A 64 -31.86 -121.14 -37.94
N GLU A 65 -33.14 -121.19 -37.54
CA GLU A 65 -33.96 -120.03 -37.21
C GLU A 65 -33.54 -119.44 -35.85
N VAL A 66 -33.36 -120.27 -34.83
CA VAL A 66 -32.82 -119.83 -33.53
C VAL A 66 -31.44 -119.18 -33.69
N ARG A 67 -30.53 -119.76 -34.48
CA ARG A 67 -29.20 -119.16 -34.76
C ARG A 67 -29.26 -117.85 -35.57
N ARG A 68 -30.38 -117.55 -36.24
CA ARG A 68 -30.62 -116.25 -36.88
C ARG A 68 -31.19 -115.23 -35.89
N ALA A 69 -32.03 -115.65 -34.96
CA ALA A 69 -32.58 -114.80 -33.90
C ALA A 69 -31.55 -114.42 -32.82
N ASP A 70 -30.67 -115.36 -32.44
CA ASP A 70 -29.66 -115.21 -31.38
C ASP A 70 -28.50 -114.27 -31.78
N ARG A 71 -28.33 -113.99 -33.08
CA ARG A 71 -27.50 -112.86 -33.54
C ARG A 71 -28.27 -111.56 -33.32
N GLY A 72 -28.26 -111.08 -32.07
CA GLY A 72 -28.97 -109.90 -31.60
C GLY A 72 -29.03 -108.78 -32.64
N GLY A 73 -30.26 -108.38 -32.97
CA GLY A 73 -30.55 -107.49 -34.09
C GLY A 73 -29.93 -106.09 -33.98
N PRO A 74 -30.03 -105.27 -35.04
CA PRO A 74 -29.45 -103.93 -35.07
C PRO A 74 -29.92 -103.01 -33.92
N GLU A 75 -31.08 -103.25 -33.32
CA GLU A 75 -31.54 -102.55 -32.11
C GLU A 75 -30.67 -102.81 -30.88
N ALA A 76 -30.25 -104.06 -30.63
CA ALA A 76 -29.40 -104.38 -29.48
C ALA A 76 -28.03 -103.69 -29.57
N ARG A 77 -27.49 -103.54 -30.80
CA ARG A 77 -26.26 -102.75 -31.03
C ARG A 77 -26.49 -101.26 -30.80
N ARG A 78 -27.59 -100.69 -31.30
CA ARG A 78 -27.95 -99.28 -31.04
C ARG A 78 -28.13 -98.99 -29.55
N GLN A 79 -28.75 -99.91 -28.80
CA GLN A 79 -28.87 -99.80 -27.33
C GLN A 79 -27.51 -99.87 -26.62
N GLY A 80 -26.58 -100.71 -27.10
CA GLY A 80 -25.20 -100.71 -26.61
C GLY A 80 -24.46 -99.39 -26.89
N GLU A 81 -24.64 -98.82 -28.09
CA GLU A 81 -24.06 -97.53 -28.49
C GLU A 81 -24.63 -96.34 -27.69
N THR A 82 -25.94 -96.33 -27.39
CA THR A 82 -26.53 -95.27 -26.54
C THR A 82 -26.11 -95.42 -25.09
N LEU A 83 -26.01 -96.64 -24.55
CA LEU A 83 -25.47 -96.89 -23.21
C LEU A 83 -23.99 -96.46 -23.09
N ALA A 84 -23.17 -96.71 -24.12
CA ALA A 84 -21.78 -96.26 -24.14
C ALA A 84 -21.68 -94.72 -24.09
N LYS A 85 -22.48 -94.01 -24.91
CA LYS A 85 -22.53 -92.54 -24.89
C LYS A 85 -23.04 -91.97 -23.56
N LEU A 86 -24.01 -92.63 -22.92
CA LEU A 86 -24.50 -92.25 -21.59
C LEU A 86 -23.44 -92.48 -20.50
N ALA A 87 -22.66 -93.56 -20.59
CA ALA A 87 -21.55 -93.82 -19.68
C ALA A 87 -20.43 -92.78 -19.84
N GLU A 88 -20.06 -92.44 -21.08
CA GLU A 88 -19.06 -91.40 -21.38
C GLU A 88 -19.53 -90.01 -20.91
N SER A 89 -20.80 -89.65 -21.16
CA SER A 89 -21.40 -88.41 -20.66
C SER A 89 -21.42 -88.37 -19.13
N ARG A 90 -21.72 -89.49 -18.46
CA ARG A 90 -21.65 -89.61 -17.00
C ARG A 90 -20.23 -89.39 -16.48
N GLU A 91 -19.22 -90.00 -17.10
CA GLU A 91 -17.81 -89.81 -16.71
C GLU A 91 -17.35 -88.35 -16.89
N GLN A 92 -17.80 -87.69 -17.96
CA GLN A 92 -17.55 -86.26 -18.18
C GLN A 92 -18.21 -85.38 -17.10
N LEU A 93 -19.46 -85.68 -16.72
CA LEU A 93 -20.17 -84.97 -15.65
C LEU A 93 -19.54 -85.20 -14.28
N GLU A 94 -19.14 -86.44 -13.95
CA GLU A 94 -18.43 -86.74 -12.69
C GLU A 94 -17.08 -85.98 -12.62
N LYS A 95 -16.34 -85.89 -13.72
CA LYS A 95 -15.11 -85.06 -13.81
C LYS A 95 -15.39 -83.55 -13.70
N ALA A 96 -16.51 -83.06 -14.22
CA ALA A 96 -16.91 -81.66 -14.09
C ALA A 96 -17.28 -81.33 -12.64
N ILE A 97 -18.09 -82.18 -12.00
CA ILE A 97 -18.49 -82.04 -10.58
C ILE A 97 -17.25 -82.06 -9.66
N ALA A 98 -16.28 -82.93 -9.91
CA ALA A 98 -15.04 -82.97 -9.14
C ALA A 98 -14.22 -81.66 -9.27
N LYS A 99 -14.16 -81.07 -10.47
CA LYS A 99 -13.51 -79.76 -10.67
C LYS A 99 -14.24 -78.62 -9.99
N GLU A 100 -15.57 -78.58 -10.08
CA GLU A 100 -16.38 -77.59 -9.37
C GLU A 100 -16.23 -77.70 -7.85
N PHE A 101 -16.09 -78.93 -7.32
CA PHE A 101 -15.83 -79.14 -5.89
C PHE A 101 -14.46 -78.59 -5.47
N GLU A 102 -13.39 -78.82 -6.25
CA GLU A 102 -12.09 -78.18 -5.99
C GLU A 102 -12.14 -76.65 -6.06
N VAL A 103 -12.87 -76.10 -7.04
CA VAL A 103 -13.02 -74.65 -7.20
C VAL A 103 -13.79 -74.07 -6.01
N LYS A 104 -14.87 -74.72 -5.58
CA LYS A 104 -15.64 -74.34 -4.40
C LYS A 104 -14.77 -74.34 -3.15
N GLN A 105 -14.00 -75.39 -2.89
CA GLN A 105 -13.09 -75.46 -1.75
C GLN A 105 -12.06 -74.31 -1.76
N LYS A 106 -11.45 -74.05 -2.92
CA LYS A 106 -10.49 -72.92 -3.11
C LYS A 106 -11.14 -71.53 -3.00
N LEU A 107 -12.45 -71.42 -3.12
CA LEU A 107 -13.20 -70.19 -2.89
C LEU A 107 -13.57 -70.04 -1.41
N GLU A 108 -13.99 -71.12 -0.73
CA GLU A 108 -14.24 -71.15 0.71
C GLU A 108 -12.99 -70.76 1.50
N GLU A 109 -11.83 -71.37 1.19
CA GLU A 109 -10.52 -70.99 1.78
C GLU A 109 -10.16 -69.50 1.57
N LYS A 110 -10.57 -68.90 0.44
CA LYS A 110 -10.33 -67.48 0.17
C LYS A 110 -11.29 -66.57 0.93
N ILE A 111 -12.53 -66.99 1.12
CA ILE A 111 -13.53 -66.27 1.92
C ILE A 111 -13.02 -66.19 3.37
N ASP A 112 -12.63 -67.31 3.97
CA ASP A 112 -12.07 -67.36 5.34
C ASP A 112 -10.88 -66.40 5.52
N VAL A 113 -9.95 -66.36 4.55
CA VAL A 113 -8.80 -65.45 4.59
C VAL A 113 -9.20 -63.97 4.46
N VAL A 114 -10.24 -63.65 3.68
CA VAL A 114 -10.75 -62.28 3.53
C VAL A 114 -11.55 -61.85 4.77
N GLU A 115 -12.35 -62.74 5.36
CA GLU A 115 -13.08 -62.47 6.60
C GLU A 115 -12.12 -62.23 7.77
N ALA A 116 -11.10 -63.08 7.95
CA ALA A 116 -10.08 -62.91 8.97
C ALA A 116 -9.35 -61.56 8.84
N LYS A 117 -8.98 -61.14 7.62
CA LYS A 117 -8.38 -59.82 7.36
C LYS A 117 -9.36 -58.68 7.64
N THR A 118 -10.64 -58.85 7.31
CA THR A 118 -11.68 -57.83 7.55
C THR A 118 -11.92 -57.61 9.04
N ILE A 119 -11.85 -58.69 9.85
CA ILE A 119 -11.90 -58.62 11.31
C ILE A 119 -10.67 -57.88 11.85
N GLN A 120 -9.45 -58.25 11.44
CA GLN A 120 -8.22 -57.58 11.87
C GLN A 120 -8.24 -56.07 11.56
N VAL A 121 -8.63 -55.68 10.34
CA VAL A 121 -8.71 -54.25 9.98
C VAL A 121 -9.78 -53.51 10.79
N ARG A 122 -10.89 -54.17 11.15
CA ARG A 122 -11.90 -53.59 12.06
C ARG A 122 -11.40 -53.44 13.49
N GLU A 123 -10.68 -54.42 14.02
CA GLU A 123 -10.05 -54.34 15.36
C GLU A 123 -8.99 -53.23 15.41
N GLU A 124 -8.13 -53.13 14.40
CA GLU A 124 -7.19 -52.03 14.26
C GLU A 124 -7.86 -50.66 14.17
N LEU A 125 -8.95 -50.53 13.40
CA LEU A 125 -9.74 -49.30 13.37
C LEU A 125 -10.32 -48.99 14.75
N GLY A 126 -10.88 -49.99 15.44
CA GLY A 126 -11.44 -49.84 16.79
C GLY A 126 -10.41 -49.35 17.80
N LEU A 127 -9.21 -49.95 17.81
CA LEU A 127 -8.08 -49.52 18.64
C LEU A 127 -7.62 -48.10 18.33
N LYS A 128 -7.75 -47.65 17.07
CA LYS A 128 -7.44 -46.28 16.62
C LYS A 128 -8.61 -45.29 16.79
N GLY A 129 -9.65 -45.66 17.55
CA GLY A 129 -10.81 -44.80 17.88
C GLY A 129 -12.01 -44.92 16.94
N GLY A 130 -12.00 -45.89 16.03
CA GLY A 130 -13.07 -46.15 15.08
C GLY A 130 -13.07 -45.23 13.85
N VAL A 131 -14.05 -45.44 12.96
CA VAL A 131 -14.16 -44.77 11.65
C VAL A 131 -14.18 -43.23 11.76
N ASN A 132 -14.72 -42.69 12.85
CA ASN A 132 -14.87 -41.25 13.04
C ASN A 132 -13.66 -40.56 13.70
N ALA A 133 -12.74 -41.30 14.35
CA ALA A 133 -11.62 -40.68 15.07
C ALA A 133 -10.71 -39.84 14.17
N ALA A 134 -10.52 -40.24 12.91
CA ALA A 134 -9.79 -39.44 11.93
C ALA A 134 -10.49 -38.09 11.64
N LYS A 135 -11.82 -38.10 11.46
CA LYS A 135 -12.61 -36.88 11.21
C LYS A 135 -12.66 -35.98 12.45
N GLU A 136 -12.83 -36.56 13.64
CA GLU A 136 -12.89 -35.82 14.90
C GLU A 136 -11.53 -35.20 15.26
N SER A 137 -10.44 -35.95 15.06
CA SER A 137 -9.06 -35.43 15.19
C SER A 137 -8.81 -34.27 14.21
N GLN A 138 -9.18 -34.43 12.94
CA GLN A 138 -9.02 -33.39 11.93
C GLN A 138 -9.86 -32.13 12.25
N ALA A 139 -11.08 -32.31 12.77
CA ALA A 139 -11.93 -31.21 13.21
C ALA A 139 -11.36 -30.49 14.46
N ALA A 140 -10.78 -31.24 15.40
CA ALA A 140 -10.09 -30.67 16.56
C ALA A 140 -8.86 -29.85 16.16
N VAL A 141 -8.04 -30.37 15.23
CA VAL A 141 -6.88 -29.65 14.66
C VAL A 141 -7.33 -28.39 13.92
N ALA A 142 -8.37 -28.47 13.07
CA ALA A 142 -8.92 -27.30 12.37
C ALA A 142 -9.46 -26.22 13.33
N LYS A 143 -10.11 -26.63 14.43
CA LYS A 143 -10.54 -25.71 15.49
C LYS A 143 -9.35 -25.07 16.21
N GLN A 144 -8.28 -25.82 16.45
CA GLN A 144 -7.06 -25.31 17.09
C GLN A 144 -6.29 -24.33 16.17
N ILE A 145 -6.22 -24.60 14.87
CA ILE A 145 -5.69 -23.66 13.86
C ILE A 145 -6.46 -22.34 13.91
N ARG A 146 -7.80 -22.37 13.83
CA ARG A 146 -8.64 -21.16 13.93
C ARG A 146 -8.41 -20.37 15.23
N VAL A 147 -8.19 -21.05 16.37
CA VAL A 147 -7.90 -20.37 17.64
C VAL A 147 -6.52 -19.71 17.64
N LEU A 148 -5.52 -20.33 16.99
CA LEU A 148 -4.18 -19.77 16.84
C LEU A 148 -4.16 -18.58 15.86
N GLU A 149 -4.88 -18.67 14.73
CA GLU A 149 -5.09 -17.58 13.77
C GLU A 149 -5.73 -16.36 14.46
N ASN A 150 -6.87 -16.54 15.13
CA ASN A 150 -7.54 -15.48 15.90
C ASN A 150 -6.66 -14.87 17.01
N ARG A 151 -5.71 -15.64 17.56
CA ARG A 151 -4.75 -15.15 18.56
C ARG A 151 -3.59 -14.38 17.92
N LEU A 152 -3.15 -14.79 16.72
CA LEU A 152 -2.17 -14.08 15.91
C LEU A 152 -2.73 -12.73 15.44
N ASP A 153 -3.94 -12.71 14.89
CA ASP A 153 -4.59 -11.46 14.43
C ASP A 153 -4.74 -10.45 15.57
N LYS A 154 -5.17 -10.90 16.75
CA LYS A 154 -5.24 -10.04 17.95
C LYS A 154 -3.87 -9.57 18.45
N ALA A 155 -2.80 -10.32 18.20
CA ALA A 155 -1.44 -9.89 18.52
C ALA A 155 -0.91 -8.88 17.49
N LEU A 156 -1.19 -9.11 16.19
CA LEU A 156 -0.85 -8.20 15.09
C LEU A 156 -1.60 -6.86 15.21
N GLN A 157 -2.90 -6.89 15.56
CA GLN A 157 -3.68 -5.68 15.82
C GLN A 157 -3.02 -4.85 16.94
N LYS A 158 -2.74 -5.47 18.09
CA LYS A 158 -2.07 -4.79 19.22
C LYS A 158 -0.67 -4.27 18.87
N PHE A 159 0.07 -5.01 18.05
CA PHE A 159 1.36 -4.56 17.55
C PHE A 159 1.22 -3.32 16.67
N ASN A 160 0.27 -3.32 15.73
CA ASN A 160 0.00 -2.18 14.86
C ASN A 160 -0.51 -0.96 15.65
N GLU A 161 -1.37 -1.15 16.66
CA GLU A 161 -1.81 -0.12 17.60
C GLU A 161 -0.60 0.49 18.35
N ALA A 162 0.29 -0.35 18.90
CA ALA A 162 1.50 0.12 19.59
C ALA A 162 2.51 0.80 18.66
N VAL A 163 2.60 0.39 17.39
CA VAL A 163 3.42 1.06 16.36
C VAL A 163 2.84 2.42 15.98
N ALA A 164 1.52 2.53 15.85
CA ALA A 164 0.84 3.81 15.60
C ALA A 164 1.03 4.78 16.79
N GLU A 165 0.92 4.30 18.03
CA GLU A 165 1.22 5.11 19.22
C GLU A 165 2.71 5.51 19.28
N ASN A 166 3.62 4.61 18.92
CA ASN A 166 5.06 4.97 18.82
C ASN A 166 5.30 6.04 17.76
N LYS A 167 4.55 6.04 16.66
CA LYS A 167 4.64 7.08 15.62
C LYS A 167 4.17 8.42 16.17
N THR A 168 2.98 8.50 16.77
CA THR A 168 2.47 9.77 17.32
C THR A 168 3.36 10.32 18.45
N GLN A 169 3.94 9.44 19.29
CA GLN A 169 4.93 9.85 20.29
C GLN A 169 6.21 10.41 19.66
N ARG A 170 6.72 9.83 18.55
CA ARG A 170 7.88 10.38 17.82
C ARG A 170 7.57 11.73 17.19
N ASP A 171 6.44 11.84 16.50
CA ASP A 171 5.98 13.09 15.89
C ASP A 171 5.85 14.20 16.95
N THR A 172 5.35 13.85 18.16
CA THR A 172 5.28 14.77 19.32
C THR A 172 6.67 15.17 19.83
N ILE A 173 7.60 14.21 19.96
CA ILE A 173 8.99 14.48 20.38
C ILE A 173 9.69 15.42 19.39
N ASP A 174 9.50 15.24 18.10
CA ASP A 174 10.14 16.07 17.08
C ASP A 174 9.49 17.46 16.97
N SER A 175 8.17 17.60 17.21
CA SER A 175 7.53 18.91 17.44
C SER A 175 8.17 19.64 18.62
N LEU A 176 8.22 19.01 19.79
CA LEU A 176 8.81 19.59 21.01
C LEU A 176 10.29 19.95 20.84
N ARG A 177 11.05 19.18 20.06
CA ARG A 177 12.44 19.52 19.69
C ARG A 177 12.50 20.76 18.79
N SER A 178 11.62 20.86 17.80
CA SER A 178 11.56 22.04 16.92
C SER A 178 11.20 23.31 17.71
N GLU A 179 10.20 23.23 18.59
CA GLU A 179 9.81 24.29 19.51
C GLU A 179 10.97 24.69 20.42
N ARG A 180 11.68 23.72 21.02
CA ARG A 180 12.85 23.98 21.86
C ARG A 180 13.95 24.73 21.10
N VAL A 181 14.21 24.40 19.83
CA VAL A 181 15.18 25.13 18.99
C VAL A 181 14.71 26.56 18.72
N VAL A 182 13.41 26.78 18.51
CA VAL A 182 12.84 28.14 18.38
C VAL A 182 12.98 28.93 19.68
N PHE A 183 12.69 28.33 20.84
CA PHE A 183 12.87 28.96 22.14
C PHE A 183 14.33 29.29 22.46
N ASP A 184 15.26 28.36 22.24
CA ASP A 184 16.71 28.60 22.44
C ASP A 184 17.20 29.78 21.56
N ASN A 185 16.71 29.88 20.31
CA ASN A 185 17.02 30.99 19.41
C ASN A 185 16.44 32.33 19.88
N ILE A 186 15.20 32.35 20.37
CA ILE A 186 14.56 33.56 20.94
C ILE A 186 15.31 33.99 22.20
N TYR A 187 15.66 33.05 23.07
CA TYR A 187 16.40 33.32 24.29
C TYR A 187 17.78 33.93 23.99
N SER A 188 18.53 33.37 23.04
CA SER A 188 19.83 33.93 22.63
C SER A 188 19.73 35.33 21.98
N LYS A 189 18.60 35.66 21.33
CA LYS A 189 18.35 37.03 20.86
C LYS A 189 18.08 37.99 22.03
N LEU A 190 17.16 37.62 22.92
CA LEU A 190 16.82 38.42 24.11
C LEU A 190 18.03 38.66 25.02
N GLU A 191 18.90 37.66 25.19
CA GLU A 191 20.13 37.78 25.98
C GLU A 191 21.14 38.76 25.35
N LYS A 192 21.27 38.75 24.00
CA LYS A 192 22.09 39.73 23.27
C LYS A 192 21.52 41.14 23.36
N GLU A 193 20.21 41.29 23.19
CA GLU A 193 19.52 42.58 23.33
C GLU A 193 19.66 43.13 24.76
N PHE A 194 19.53 42.27 25.78
CA PHE A 194 19.73 42.64 27.18
C PHE A 194 21.16 43.12 27.46
N GLU A 195 22.18 42.38 27.00
CA GLU A 195 23.59 42.78 27.19
C GLU A 195 23.93 44.04 26.37
N GLN A 196 23.30 44.25 25.20
CA GLN A 196 23.39 45.51 24.47
C GLN A 196 22.76 46.67 25.25
N LYS A 197 21.54 46.53 25.77
CA LYS A 197 20.86 47.56 26.56
C LYS A 197 21.62 47.90 27.84
N LYS A 198 22.27 46.92 28.46
CA LYS A 198 23.16 47.11 29.61
C LYS A 198 24.42 47.92 29.25
N LYS A 199 25.01 47.71 28.06
CA LYS A 199 26.12 48.54 27.54
C LYS A 199 25.67 49.95 27.19
N GLU A 200 24.50 50.11 26.56
CA GLU A 200 23.91 51.42 26.28
C GLU A 200 23.66 52.20 27.58
N MET A 201 23.11 51.54 28.62
CA MET A 201 22.93 52.14 29.94
C MET A 201 24.26 52.55 30.59
N ALA A 202 25.30 51.72 30.52
CA ALA A 202 26.63 52.06 31.02
C ALA A 202 27.23 53.29 30.30
N ASN A 203 27.11 53.35 28.98
CA ASN A 203 27.55 54.48 28.16
C ASN A 203 26.79 55.78 28.50
N ILE A 204 25.46 55.71 28.70
CA ILE A 204 24.66 56.86 29.15
C ILE A 204 25.11 57.35 30.53
N ILE A 205 25.44 56.45 31.47
CA ILE A 205 25.97 56.82 32.78
C ILE A 205 27.35 57.49 32.66
N GLU A 206 28.23 56.98 31.81
CA GLU A 206 29.55 57.57 31.55
C GLU A 206 29.44 58.98 30.92
N GLN A 207 28.56 59.15 29.92
CA GLN A 207 28.26 60.46 29.33
C GLN A 207 27.64 61.43 30.34
N ALA A 208 26.73 60.96 31.20
CA ALA A 208 26.14 61.78 32.25
C ALA A 208 27.21 62.24 33.26
N ASN A 209 28.10 61.35 33.69
CA ASN A 209 29.21 61.68 34.59
C ASN A 209 30.17 62.71 33.95
N ALA A 210 30.56 62.52 32.68
CA ALA A 210 31.38 63.48 31.95
C ALA A 210 30.69 64.86 31.82
N ALA A 211 29.36 64.88 31.61
CA ALA A 211 28.59 66.12 31.59
C ALA A 211 28.51 66.80 32.97
N TYR A 212 28.39 66.03 34.06
CA TYR A 212 28.46 66.57 35.43
C TYR A 212 29.85 67.14 35.74
N GLU A 213 30.93 66.43 35.41
CA GLU A 213 32.30 66.93 35.60
C GLU A 213 32.55 68.22 34.80
N ALA A 214 32.11 68.28 33.54
CA ALA A 214 32.21 69.48 32.71
C ALA A 214 31.41 70.66 33.29
N ARG A 215 30.18 70.41 33.77
CA ARG A 215 29.34 71.41 34.45
C ARG A 215 30.02 71.94 35.71
N ASP A 216 30.51 71.05 36.56
CA ASP A 216 31.08 71.41 37.85
C ASP A 216 32.42 72.13 37.67
N ALA A 217 33.22 71.76 36.67
CA ALA A 217 34.40 72.51 36.25
C ALA A 217 34.05 73.92 35.75
N ALA A 218 33.03 74.06 34.90
CA ALA A 218 32.55 75.37 34.43
C ALA A 218 32.00 76.23 35.58
N GLN A 219 31.27 75.65 36.52
CA GLN A 219 30.76 76.33 37.71
C GLN A 219 31.89 76.77 38.66
N ALA A 220 32.93 75.95 38.82
CA ALA A 220 34.14 76.32 39.56
C ALA A 220 34.90 77.48 38.89
N GLN A 221 35.08 77.43 37.56
CA GLN A 221 35.68 78.53 36.79
C GLN A 221 34.86 79.82 36.90
N MET A 222 33.54 79.76 36.75
CA MET A 222 32.64 80.90 36.92
C MET A 222 32.75 81.50 38.33
N THR A 223 32.82 80.64 39.36
CA THR A 223 32.98 81.08 40.76
C THR A 223 34.34 81.76 40.97
N SER A 224 35.42 81.21 40.40
CA SER A 224 36.76 81.80 40.46
C SER A 224 36.84 83.14 39.74
N LEU A 225 36.27 83.25 38.53
CA LEU A 225 36.20 84.50 37.76
C LEU A 225 35.38 85.56 38.50
N LYS A 226 34.26 85.18 39.13
CA LYS A 226 33.48 86.09 39.95
C LYS A 226 34.27 86.59 41.16
N GLN A 227 34.95 85.70 41.89
CA GLN A 227 35.82 86.10 43.01
C GLN A 227 37.00 86.98 42.58
N GLN A 228 37.54 86.78 41.37
CA GLN A 228 38.57 87.65 40.81
C GLN A 228 38.00 89.03 40.46
N ALA A 229 36.88 89.10 39.74
CA ALA A 229 36.20 90.36 39.41
C ALA A 229 35.79 91.14 40.68
N ASP A 230 35.30 90.46 41.71
CA ASP A 230 34.96 91.08 43.00
C ASP A 230 36.20 91.65 43.71
N LYS A 231 37.37 91.00 43.60
CA LYS A 231 38.65 91.52 44.12
C LYS A 231 39.15 92.72 43.33
N GLU A 232 39.20 92.60 42.00
CA GLU A 232 39.61 93.69 41.11
C GLU A 232 38.71 94.92 41.28
N HIS A 233 37.40 94.73 41.49
CA HIS A 233 36.47 95.81 41.80
C HIS A 233 36.73 96.44 43.18
N GLN A 234 37.03 95.63 44.21
CA GLN A 234 37.43 96.15 45.53
C GLN A 234 38.77 96.88 45.52
N GLU A 235 39.72 96.47 44.68
CA GLU A 235 41.01 97.14 44.47
C GLU A 235 40.80 98.46 43.74
N PHE A 236 40.05 98.45 42.64
CA PHE A 236 39.63 99.66 41.94
C PHE A 236 38.89 100.64 42.85
N GLU A 237 37.97 100.18 43.71
CA GLU A 237 37.31 101.05 44.69
C GLU A 237 38.28 101.68 45.68
N LYS A 238 39.32 100.96 46.13
CA LYS A 238 40.35 101.49 47.05
C LYS A 238 41.18 102.54 46.34
N GLU A 239 41.68 102.25 45.14
CA GLU A 239 42.43 103.20 44.31
C GLU A 239 41.59 104.44 44.00
N TRP A 240 40.31 104.26 43.64
CA TRP A 240 39.38 105.36 43.39
C TRP A 240 39.17 106.24 44.63
N LYS A 241 39.01 105.65 45.82
CA LYS A 241 38.91 106.38 47.09
C LYS A 241 40.23 107.08 47.44
N GLU A 242 41.38 106.48 47.15
CA GLU A 242 42.68 107.09 47.38
C GLU A 242 42.96 108.25 46.41
N LEU A 243 42.74 108.08 45.11
CA LEU A 243 42.80 109.16 44.11
C LEU A 243 41.80 110.27 44.45
N GLY A 244 40.58 109.92 44.86
CA GLY A 244 39.58 110.86 45.34
C GLY A 244 40.08 111.68 46.53
N ARG A 245 40.71 111.03 47.53
CA ARG A 245 41.36 111.70 48.67
C ARG A 245 42.54 112.57 48.23
N LEU A 246 43.34 112.12 47.25
CA LEU A 246 44.47 112.87 46.71
C LEU A 246 43.99 114.15 46.01
N ILE A 247 42.94 114.05 45.19
CA ILE A 247 42.27 115.17 44.52
C ILE A 247 41.60 116.10 45.53
N GLU A 248 40.97 115.57 46.59
CA GLU A 248 40.38 116.41 47.64
C GLU A 248 41.46 117.15 48.44
N ASN A 249 42.60 116.49 48.72
CA ASN A 249 43.76 117.12 49.35
C ASN A 249 44.42 118.18 48.45
N ASP A 250 44.60 117.90 47.16
CA ASP A 250 45.10 118.88 46.18
C ASP A 250 44.11 120.05 46.01
N LYS A 251 42.80 119.78 46.00
CA LYS A 251 41.76 120.82 45.99
C LYS A 251 41.81 121.65 47.28
N LYS A 252 41.92 121.04 48.47
CA LYS A 252 42.09 121.76 49.74
C LYS A 252 43.40 122.56 49.76
N MET A 253 44.49 122.02 49.23
CA MET A 253 45.77 122.71 49.11
C MET A 253 45.68 123.89 48.13
N LYS A 254 45.03 123.73 46.98
CA LYS A 254 44.78 124.81 46.01
C LYS A 254 43.80 125.84 46.53
N GLU A 255 42.76 125.45 47.26
CA GLU A 255 41.83 126.38 47.93
C GLU A 255 42.56 127.15 49.03
N PHE A 256 43.41 126.48 49.82
CA PHE A 256 44.27 127.11 50.83
C PHE A 256 45.31 128.05 50.20
N MET A 257 45.98 127.64 49.13
CA MET A 257 46.91 128.48 48.37
C MET A 257 46.20 129.66 47.71
N ARG A 258 45.01 129.46 47.14
CA ARG A 258 44.16 130.51 46.56
C ARG A 258 43.59 131.44 47.63
N GLN A 259 43.31 130.95 48.84
CA GLN A 259 42.90 131.78 49.98
C GLN A 259 44.09 132.54 50.59
N LYS A 260 45.29 131.94 50.56
CA LYS A 260 46.56 132.58 50.92
C LYS A 260 46.97 133.62 49.89
N GLU A 261 46.75 133.38 48.59
CA GLU A 261 46.90 134.33 47.49
C GLU A 261 45.82 135.41 47.54
N ARG A 262 44.56 135.10 47.87
CA ARG A 262 43.53 136.11 48.13
C ARG A 262 43.88 137.00 49.32
N ASN A 263 44.58 136.46 50.31
CA ASN A 263 45.14 137.21 51.44
C ASN A 263 46.50 137.88 51.12
N ARG A 264 47.14 137.58 49.97
CA ARG A 264 48.40 138.21 49.50
C ARG A 264 48.22 139.13 48.29
N GLY A 265 47.06 139.10 47.63
CA GLY A 265 46.71 139.84 46.42
C GLY A 265 45.78 141.03 46.69
N VAL A 266 45.78 141.53 47.94
CA VAL A 266 45.28 142.88 48.26
C VAL A 266 46.37 143.93 48.06
N GLU A 267 47.64 143.52 47.93
CA GLU A 267 48.74 144.37 47.48
C GLU A 267 49.33 143.88 46.15
N GLU A 268 49.63 144.86 45.29
CA GLU A 268 50.37 144.81 44.02
C GLU A 268 49.75 144.16 42.77
N HIS A 269 49.34 145.07 41.87
CA HIS A 269 49.42 145.06 40.39
C HIS A 269 48.79 143.89 39.59
N LYS A 270 47.80 144.08 38.69
CA LYS A 270 47.58 145.11 37.63
C LYS A 270 48.45 144.93 36.37
N GLY A 271 47.92 144.11 35.44
CA GLY A 271 48.11 144.18 33.99
C GLY A 271 49.45 143.71 33.41
N ASP A 272 49.41 142.81 32.42
CA ASP A 272 49.39 143.27 31.02
C ASP A 272 48.80 142.20 30.08
N LEU A 273 48.23 142.62 28.95
CA LEU A 273 47.62 141.76 27.93
C LEU A 273 48.59 141.56 26.76
N SER A 274 49.20 140.37 26.65
CA SER A 274 50.07 140.05 25.51
C SER A 274 49.28 139.48 24.34
N ALA A 275 49.44 140.09 23.16
CA ALA A 275 48.76 139.69 21.92
C ALA A 275 49.14 138.28 21.40
N ASP A 276 50.19 137.66 21.93
CA ASP A 276 50.62 136.29 21.56
C ASP A 276 49.77 135.16 22.20
N GLU A 277 48.85 135.47 23.12
CA GLU A 277 47.89 134.48 23.62
C GLU A 277 46.64 134.35 22.73
N GLU A 278 46.32 135.35 21.92
CA GLU A 278 45.09 135.36 21.11
C GLU A 278 45.10 134.26 20.03
N ASP A 279 46.25 133.99 19.40
CA ASP A 279 46.40 132.97 18.36
C ASP A 279 46.45 131.53 18.91
N LYS A 280 46.94 131.35 20.14
CA LYS A 280 46.80 130.07 20.87
C LYS A 280 45.35 129.84 21.31
N LEU A 281 44.63 130.90 21.67
CA LEU A 281 43.19 130.82 21.93
C LEU A 281 42.42 130.48 20.66
N LYS A 282 42.68 131.11 19.52
CA LYS A 282 42.04 130.79 18.22
C LYS A 282 42.27 129.34 17.80
N LYS A 283 43.47 128.77 18.02
CA LYS A 283 43.73 127.33 17.77
C LYS A 283 43.04 126.38 18.77
N LYS A 284 42.85 126.78 20.04
CA LYS A 284 42.02 126.02 20.99
C LYS A 284 40.52 126.13 20.68
N VAL A 285 40.04 127.32 20.32
CA VAL A 285 38.63 127.58 19.95
C VAL A 285 38.26 126.82 18.68
N THR A 286 39.10 126.79 17.65
CA THR A 286 38.84 125.98 16.44
C THR A 286 38.90 124.48 16.71
N LYS A 287 39.84 123.99 17.54
CA LYS A 287 39.90 122.57 17.92
C LYS A 287 38.70 122.16 18.78
N ASN A 288 38.22 123.03 19.66
CA ASN A 288 36.99 122.82 20.43
C ASN A 288 35.74 122.91 19.53
N ALA A 289 35.68 123.84 18.58
CA ALA A 289 34.59 123.93 17.61
C ALA A 289 34.51 122.68 16.72
N TRP A 290 35.65 122.11 16.31
CA TRP A 290 35.69 120.86 15.56
C TRP A 290 35.30 119.64 16.40
N MET A 291 35.70 119.58 17.67
CA MET A 291 35.23 118.56 18.63
C MET A 291 33.72 118.67 18.89
N ILE A 292 33.19 119.90 19.04
CA ILE A 292 31.75 120.16 19.22
C ILE A 292 30.99 119.84 17.92
N ALA A 293 31.53 120.12 16.74
CA ALA A 293 30.93 119.74 15.46
C ALA A 293 30.92 118.21 15.27
N LYS A 294 32.01 117.51 15.59
CA LYS A 294 32.08 116.04 15.55
C LYS A 294 31.14 115.41 16.59
N GLY A 295 31.03 116.02 17.77
CA GLY A 295 30.03 115.67 18.78
C GLY A 295 28.60 115.90 18.28
N LYS A 296 28.31 117.02 17.62
CA LYS A 296 27.02 117.32 17.00
C LYS A 296 26.67 116.38 15.85
N VAL A 297 27.62 115.89 15.08
CA VAL A 297 27.38 114.91 14.00
C VAL A 297 27.14 113.50 14.57
N ALA A 298 27.86 113.11 15.64
CA ALA A 298 27.56 111.88 16.37
C ALA A 298 26.18 111.97 17.08
N GLN A 299 25.86 113.14 17.62
CA GLN A 299 24.56 113.40 18.24
C GLN A 299 23.44 113.51 17.19
N SER A 300 23.69 114.05 15.99
CA SER A 300 22.70 114.11 14.91
C SER A 300 22.38 112.72 14.37
N ALA A 301 23.38 111.85 14.19
CA ALA A 301 23.17 110.45 13.81
C ALA A 301 22.40 109.66 14.88
N ASN A 302 22.60 109.98 16.17
CA ASN A 302 21.79 109.41 17.25
C ASN A 302 20.38 110.01 17.29
N THR A 303 20.18 111.32 17.07
CA THR A 303 18.84 111.90 17.00
C THR A 303 18.08 111.43 15.77
N GLU A 304 18.72 111.23 14.62
CA GLU A 304 18.09 110.65 13.42
C GLU A 304 17.63 109.21 13.68
N ARG A 305 18.46 108.40 14.36
CA ARG A 305 18.05 107.07 14.83
C ARG A 305 16.90 107.14 15.82
N ILE A 306 16.95 108.04 16.80
CA ILE A 306 15.87 108.26 17.76
C ILE A 306 14.59 108.66 17.03
N THR A 307 14.61 109.60 16.08
CA THR A 307 13.42 109.98 15.30
C THR A 307 12.89 108.85 14.42
N VAL A 308 13.76 108.01 13.84
CA VAL A 308 13.33 106.82 13.08
C VAL A 308 12.68 105.79 13.99
N TYR A 309 13.21 105.58 15.20
CA TYR A 309 12.59 104.72 16.20
C TYR A 309 11.29 105.33 16.74
N GLU A 310 11.23 106.62 17.05
CA GLU A 310 10.01 107.34 17.46
C GLU A 310 8.92 107.29 16.38
N GLU A 311 9.27 107.45 15.10
CA GLU A 311 8.32 107.26 13.99
C GLU A 311 7.84 105.81 13.85
N ALA A 312 8.73 104.83 14.07
CA ALA A 312 8.35 103.42 14.07
C ALA A 312 7.44 103.08 15.25
N PHE A 313 7.77 103.57 16.45
CA PHE A 313 6.96 103.42 17.66
C PHE A 313 5.61 104.14 17.52
N ALA A 314 5.54 105.33 16.94
CA ALA A 314 4.29 106.02 16.67
C ALA A 314 3.39 105.25 15.69
N LYS A 315 3.97 104.59 14.66
CA LYS A 315 3.24 103.70 13.74
C LYS A 315 2.74 102.44 14.46
N ILE A 316 3.56 101.83 15.32
CA ILE A 316 3.18 100.64 16.11
C ILE A 316 2.11 101.01 17.15
N GLN A 317 2.24 102.14 17.84
CA GLN A 317 1.26 102.66 18.80
C GLN A 317 -0.09 102.96 18.13
N ALA A 318 -0.07 103.56 16.94
CA ALA A 318 -1.29 103.79 16.16
C ALA A 318 -1.96 102.48 15.66
N ALA A 319 -1.17 101.43 15.44
CA ALA A 319 -1.68 100.12 14.99
C ALA A 319 -2.14 99.20 16.13
N THR A 320 -1.53 99.32 17.32
CA THR A 320 -1.78 98.44 18.49
C THR A 320 -2.66 99.08 19.56
N GLY A 321 -2.72 100.41 19.63
CA GLY A 321 -3.53 101.16 20.60
C GLY A 321 -2.96 101.20 22.03
N ILE A 322 -1.77 100.64 22.27
CA ILE A 322 -1.13 100.60 23.59
C ILE A 322 -0.38 101.92 23.84
N SER A 323 -0.73 102.60 24.92
CA SER A 323 -0.20 103.93 25.24
C SER A 323 1.08 103.93 26.08
N ASP A 324 1.36 102.84 26.80
CA ASP A 324 2.57 102.71 27.62
C ASP A 324 3.69 102.02 26.83
N ILE A 325 4.90 102.57 26.94
CA ILE A 325 6.08 102.14 26.19
C ILE A 325 6.64 100.84 26.79
N ASP A 326 6.64 100.71 28.12
CA ASP A 326 7.19 99.53 28.78
C ASP A 326 6.30 98.29 28.53
N ASP A 327 4.97 98.45 28.52
CA ASP A 327 4.02 97.40 28.12
C ASP A 327 4.15 97.02 26.64
N LEU A 328 4.45 97.98 25.75
CA LEU A 328 4.67 97.70 24.33
C LEU A 328 5.98 96.92 24.12
N VAL A 329 7.05 97.29 24.83
CA VAL A 329 8.33 96.56 24.80
C VAL A 329 8.15 95.16 25.39
N GLN A 330 7.45 95.00 26.51
CA GLN A 330 7.14 93.67 27.08
C GLN A 330 6.32 92.82 26.11
N ASN A 331 5.27 93.36 25.49
CA ASN A 331 4.50 92.61 24.49
C ASN A 331 5.33 92.28 23.24
N PHE A 332 6.26 93.16 22.82
CA PHE A 332 7.17 92.88 21.72
C PHE A 332 8.16 91.77 22.08
N VAL A 333 8.78 91.81 23.26
CA VAL A 333 9.70 90.76 23.74
C VAL A 333 8.96 89.43 23.90
N ASN A 334 7.76 89.41 24.50
CA ASN A 334 6.95 88.19 24.60
C ASN A 334 6.52 87.64 23.23
N ALA A 335 6.23 88.52 22.26
CA ALA A 335 5.95 88.13 20.88
C ALA A 335 7.21 87.64 20.15
N GLU A 336 8.37 88.23 20.41
CA GLU A 336 9.67 87.85 19.85
C GLU A 336 10.15 86.51 20.41
N ASP A 337 10.07 86.28 21.72
CA ASP A 337 10.31 84.99 22.38
C ASP A 337 9.33 83.91 21.87
N GLY A 338 8.06 84.27 21.71
CA GLY A 338 7.06 83.42 21.08
C GLY A 338 7.46 83.04 19.66
N ASN A 339 7.81 84.01 18.83
CA ASN A 339 8.20 83.82 17.43
C ASN A 339 9.54 83.06 17.32
N PHE A 340 10.48 83.26 18.25
CA PHE A 340 11.74 82.52 18.36
C PHE A 340 11.50 81.07 18.76
N SER A 341 10.56 80.80 19.68
CA SER A 341 10.15 79.44 20.03
C SER A 341 9.48 78.73 18.84
N LEU A 342 8.63 79.44 18.09
CA LEU A 342 8.01 78.96 16.85
C LEU A 342 9.04 78.73 15.73
N PHE A 343 10.05 79.59 15.59
CA PHE A 343 11.13 79.42 14.62
C PHE A 343 12.03 78.23 14.97
N ASN A 344 12.37 78.05 16.25
CA ASN A 344 13.10 76.87 16.71
C ASN A 344 12.27 75.59 16.56
N TYR A 345 10.95 75.64 16.82
CA TYR A 345 10.06 74.52 16.57
C TYR A 345 9.94 74.19 15.07
N ALA A 346 9.82 75.20 14.20
CA ALA A 346 9.80 75.02 12.76
C ALA A 346 11.12 74.43 12.23
N ASN A 347 12.27 74.88 12.74
CA ASN A 347 13.57 74.30 12.41
C ASN A 347 13.69 72.85 12.91
N LEU A 348 13.23 72.55 14.12
CA LEU A 348 13.18 71.18 14.64
C LEU A 348 12.29 70.29 13.77
N LEU A 349 11.11 70.78 13.37
CA LEU A 349 10.18 70.08 12.49
C LEU A 349 10.80 69.85 11.10
N ASN A 350 11.48 70.85 10.52
CA ASN A 350 12.20 70.70 9.25
C ASN A 350 13.32 69.65 9.38
N THR A 351 14.09 69.66 10.47
CA THR A 351 15.13 68.64 10.73
C THR A 351 14.51 67.24 10.92
N GLN A 352 13.30 67.17 11.48
CA GLN A 352 12.56 65.92 11.63
C GLN A 352 11.95 65.45 10.29
N ILE A 353 11.51 66.37 9.43
CA ILE A 353 11.06 66.08 8.06
C ILE A 353 12.24 65.54 7.24
N GLU A 354 13.42 66.18 7.29
CA GLU A 354 14.63 65.69 6.61
C GLU A 354 15.01 64.28 7.07
N LYS A 355 14.91 63.98 8.38
CA LYS A 355 15.10 62.61 8.89
C LYS A 355 14.04 61.64 8.39
N LEU A 356 12.76 62.02 8.42
CA LEU A 356 11.69 61.17 7.93
C LEU A 356 11.75 60.94 6.41
N ASP A 357 12.23 61.91 5.63
CA ASP A 357 12.48 61.75 4.19
C ASP A 357 13.68 60.84 3.91
N LEU A 358 14.72 60.88 4.76
CA LEU A 358 15.81 59.88 4.74
C LEU A 358 15.29 58.48 5.12
N ASP A 359 14.55 58.34 6.22
CA ASP A 359 13.95 57.08 6.65
C ASP A 359 13.00 56.51 5.57
N ILE A 360 12.20 57.38 4.91
CA ILE A 360 11.34 57.02 3.78
C ILE A 360 12.18 56.65 2.54
N GLY A 361 13.32 57.29 2.33
CA GLY A 361 14.29 56.94 1.29
C GLY A 361 14.88 55.55 1.50
N ASP A 362 15.32 55.26 2.73
CA ASP A 362 15.88 53.97 3.14
C ASP A 362 14.82 52.86 3.10
N LEU A 363 13.61 53.09 3.65
CA LEU A 363 12.49 52.13 3.54
C LEU A 363 12.05 51.92 2.09
N LYS A 364 12.07 52.96 1.24
CA LYS A 364 11.83 52.78 -0.20
C LYS A 364 12.95 51.99 -0.84
N GLY A 365 14.22 52.23 -0.49
CA GLY A 365 15.35 51.44 -0.98
C GLY A 365 15.28 49.97 -0.56
N GLU A 366 14.89 49.69 0.68
CA GLU A 366 14.66 48.33 1.18
C GLU A 366 13.45 47.68 0.49
N TYR A 367 12.35 48.43 0.31
CA TYR A 367 11.18 47.97 -0.45
C TYR A 367 11.51 47.71 -1.93
N GLU A 368 12.27 48.59 -2.59
CA GLU A 368 12.76 48.39 -3.95
C GLU A 368 13.83 47.29 -4.02
N SER A 369 14.52 46.93 -2.93
CA SER A 369 15.39 45.76 -2.87
C SER A 369 14.59 44.46 -2.73
N LEU A 370 13.60 44.44 -1.84
CA LEU A 370 12.68 43.31 -1.63
C LEU A 370 11.78 43.05 -2.85
N ARG A 371 11.39 44.11 -3.57
CA ARG A 371 10.60 44.07 -4.81
C ARG A 371 11.47 43.93 -6.07
N GLY A 372 12.64 44.56 -6.09
CA GLY A 372 13.64 44.53 -7.16
C GLY A 372 14.47 43.25 -7.21
N GLY A 373 14.37 42.39 -6.18
CA GLY A 373 14.69 40.96 -6.28
C GLY A 373 13.89 40.21 -7.36
N SER A 374 12.93 40.88 -8.02
CA SER A 374 12.27 40.42 -9.26
C SER A 374 12.77 41.17 -10.52
N VAL A 375 13.01 42.48 -10.45
CA VAL A 375 13.40 43.31 -11.62
C VAL A 375 14.28 44.52 -11.22
N SER A 376 15.61 44.41 -11.38
CA SER A 376 16.47 45.41 -12.08
C SER A 376 17.99 45.16 -11.93
N ALA A 377 18.58 44.66 -13.02
CA ALA A 377 19.91 44.96 -13.58
C ALA A 377 21.22 44.98 -12.71
N GLN A 378 22.27 44.41 -13.33
CA GLN A 378 23.69 44.78 -13.16
C GLN A 378 24.49 44.23 -11.95
N GLY A 379 24.46 42.92 -11.71
CA GLY A 379 25.42 42.30 -10.78
C GLY A 379 25.67 40.79 -10.93
N THR A 380 24.61 39.96 -10.96
CA THR A 380 24.73 38.55 -10.53
C THR A 380 24.15 37.53 -11.54
N ILE A 381 24.48 37.71 -12.83
CA ILE A 381 23.90 36.96 -13.97
C ILE A 381 23.97 35.41 -13.81
N SER A 382 25.00 34.89 -13.14
CA SER A 382 25.21 33.44 -12.99
C SER A 382 24.25 32.77 -11.99
N SER A 383 23.85 33.46 -10.91
CA SER A 383 23.01 32.83 -9.87
C SER A 383 21.54 32.80 -10.27
N ASP A 384 21.02 33.86 -10.90
CA ASP A 384 19.58 33.93 -11.23
C ASP A 384 19.17 33.00 -12.37
N GLN A 385 20.03 32.79 -13.37
CA GLN A 385 19.75 31.79 -14.41
C GLN A 385 19.62 30.37 -13.82
N SER A 386 20.35 30.06 -12.75
CA SER A 386 20.24 28.76 -12.07
C SER A 386 18.92 28.65 -11.28
N LYS A 387 18.47 29.73 -10.63
CA LYS A 387 17.20 29.77 -9.90
C LYS A 387 16.00 29.76 -10.83
N GLN A 388 16.01 30.52 -11.92
CA GLN A 388 14.93 30.51 -12.91
C GLN A 388 14.80 29.14 -13.60
N LYS A 389 15.92 28.50 -13.93
CA LYS A 389 15.90 27.11 -14.45
C LYS A 389 15.35 26.12 -13.42
N LEU A 390 15.79 26.21 -12.16
CA LEU A 390 15.29 25.35 -11.09
C LEU A 390 13.78 25.55 -10.84
N LEU A 391 13.29 26.79 -10.86
CA LEU A 391 11.86 27.09 -10.74
C LEU A 391 11.06 26.54 -11.91
N GLY A 392 11.53 26.75 -13.16
CA GLY A 392 10.91 26.16 -14.34
C GLY A 392 10.91 24.62 -14.32
N GLU A 393 12.01 23.99 -13.89
CA GLU A 393 12.08 22.54 -13.70
C GLU A 393 11.13 22.04 -12.61
N LEU A 394 10.95 22.78 -11.52
CA LEU A 394 10.00 22.44 -10.45
C LEU A 394 8.55 22.62 -10.90
N GLU A 395 8.24 23.70 -11.63
CA GLU A 395 6.93 23.93 -12.25
C GLU A 395 6.60 22.84 -13.27
N ASP A 396 7.56 22.46 -14.12
CA ASP A 396 7.42 21.34 -15.05
C ASP A 396 7.24 19.99 -14.34
N ARG A 397 7.98 19.73 -13.23
CA ARG A 397 7.79 18.52 -12.41
C ARG A 397 6.42 18.51 -11.75
N TRP A 398 5.97 19.65 -11.24
CA TRP A 398 4.65 19.82 -10.64
C TRP A 398 3.54 19.57 -11.68
N ASN A 399 3.60 20.24 -12.83
CA ASN A 399 2.67 20.02 -13.95
C ASN A 399 2.66 18.57 -14.48
N ARG A 400 3.79 17.87 -14.45
CA ARG A 400 3.86 16.43 -14.80
C ARG A 400 3.23 15.55 -13.72
N ALA A 401 3.48 15.85 -12.44
CA ALA A 401 2.89 15.11 -11.32
C ALA A 401 1.36 15.31 -11.25
N ASP A 402 0.90 16.54 -11.45
CA ASP A 402 -0.51 16.93 -11.46
C ASP A 402 -1.29 16.22 -12.57
N LYS A 403 -0.78 16.26 -13.82
CA LYS A 403 -1.35 15.49 -14.94
C LYS A 403 -1.34 13.97 -14.72
N LYS A 404 -0.30 13.42 -14.06
CA LYS A 404 -0.29 12.01 -13.67
C LYS A 404 -1.37 11.73 -12.62
N ALA A 405 -1.57 12.60 -11.65
CA ALA A 405 -2.62 12.48 -10.63
C ALA A 405 -4.03 12.55 -11.26
N GLU A 406 -4.32 13.53 -12.12
CA GLU A 406 -5.59 13.61 -12.88
C GLU A 406 -5.86 12.33 -13.69
N HIS A 407 -4.84 11.80 -14.37
CA HIS A 407 -4.97 10.57 -15.15
C HIS A 407 -5.23 9.33 -14.28
N TYR A 408 -4.56 9.21 -13.13
CA TYR A 408 -4.81 8.11 -12.19
C TYR A 408 -6.18 8.22 -11.52
N GLU A 409 -6.64 9.42 -11.18
CA GLU A 409 -7.99 9.67 -10.68
C GLU A 409 -9.05 9.28 -11.72
N LEU A 410 -8.86 9.67 -12.99
CA LEU A 410 -9.76 9.26 -14.07
C LEU A 410 -9.79 7.73 -14.26
N ARG A 411 -8.62 7.06 -14.22
CA ARG A 411 -8.55 5.58 -14.27
C ARG A 411 -9.22 4.93 -13.07
N TYR A 412 -9.06 5.48 -11.87
CA TYR A 412 -9.71 5.00 -10.64
C TYR A 412 -11.24 5.12 -10.75
N GLN A 413 -11.76 6.25 -11.22
CA GLN A 413 -13.20 6.42 -11.46
C GLN A 413 -13.75 5.47 -12.53
N GLN A 414 -12.98 5.18 -13.59
CA GLN A 414 -13.36 4.18 -14.59
C GLN A 414 -13.38 2.76 -13.98
N ALA A 415 -12.34 2.38 -13.24
CA ALA A 415 -12.27 1.10 -12.54
C ALA A 415 -13.45 0.92 -11.57
N LEU A 416 -13.75 1.93 -10.75
CA LEU A 416 -14.86 1.90 -9.79
C LEU A 416 -16.24 1.78 -10.46
N LYS A 417 -16.43 2.40 -11.64
CA LYS A 417 -17.63 2.18 -12.47
C LYS A 417 -17.73 0.72 -12.96
N THR A 418 -16.63 0.14 -13.45
CA THR A 418 -16.63 -1.28 -13.86
C THR A 418 -16.86 -2.23 -12.69
N LEU A 419 -16.27 -1.96 -11.53
CA LEU A 419 -16.42 -2.74 -10.30
C LEU A 419 -17.87 -2.74 -9.81
N THR A 420 -18.53 -1.58 -9.87
CA THR A 420 -19.96 -1.42 -9.55
C THR A 420 -20.85 -2.22 -10.52
N ALA A 421 -20.53 -2.21 -11.81
CA ALA A 421 -21.25 -3.01 -12.81
C ALA A 421 -21.06 -4.52 -12.61
N VAL A 422 -19.84 -4.97 -12.31
CA VAL A 422 -19.53 -6.38 -11.97
C VAL A 422 -20.28 -6.80 -10.72
N ARG A 423 -20.26 -6.00 -9.64
CA ARG A 423 -21.00 -6.24 -8.40
C ARG A 423 -22.50 -6.44 -8.65
N ALA A 424 -23.11 -5.59 -9.48
CA ALA A 424 -24.52 -5.71 -9.87
C ALA A 424 -24.79 -6.97 -10.73
N GLY A 425 -23.89 -7.29 -11.67
CA GLY A 425 -23.96 -8.49 -12.50
C GLY A 425 -23.90 -9.78 -11.67
N LEU A 426 -22.93 -9.89 -10.75
CA LEU A 426 -22.78 -11.02 -9.84
C LEU A 426 -24.02 -11.20 -8.96
N GLN A 427 -24.54 -10.12 -8.37
CA GLN A 427 -25.78 -10.18 -7.57
C GLN A 427 -26.98 -10.66 -8.40
N SER A 428 -27.08 -10.24 -9.67
CA SER A 428 -28.13 -10.68 -10.59
C SER A 428 -28.02 -12.17 -10.92
N ILE A 429 -26.82 -12.66 -11.25
CA ILE A 429 -26.57 -14.07 -11.59
C ILE A 429 -26.80 -14.97 -10.37
N TYR A 430 -26.28 -14.59 -9.20
CA TYR A 430 -26.47 -15.31 -7.93
C TYR A 430 -27.96 -15.52 -7.62
N ASN A 431 -28.77 -14.46 -7.79
CA ASN A 431 -30.21 -14.51 -7.57
C ASN A 431 -30.92 -15.37 -8.64
N ARG A 432 -30.52 -15.27 -9.92
CA ARG A 432 -31.14 -16.03 -11.03
C ARG A 432 -30.87 -17.54 -10.97
N LEU A 433 -29.67 -17.94 -10.56
CA LEU A 433 -29.29 -19.37 -10.42
C LEU A 433 -29.84 -20.02 -9.13
N GLY A 434 -30.54 -19.26 -8.28
CA GLY A 434 -31.07 -19.75 -7.02
C GLY A 434 -30.00 -20.09 -5.98
N CYS A 435 -28.79 -19.50 -6.08
CA CYS A 435 -27.67 -19.81 -5.20
C CYS A 435 -27.99 -19.58 -3.70
N SER A 436 -28.92 -18.67 -3.42
CA SER A 436 -29.46 -18.41 -2.08
C SER A 436 -30.18 -19.60 -1.43
N GLN A 437 -30.62 -20.60 -2.21
CA GLN A 437 -31.26 -21.82 -1.71
C GLN A 437 -30.25 -22.93 -1.38
N MET A 438 -29.04 -22.85 -1.95
CA MET A 438 -27.92 -23.79 -1.74
C MET A 438 -27.01 -23.38 -0.58
N ALA A 439 -27.02 -22.10 -0.20
CA ALA A 439 -26.21 -21.55 0.87
C ALA A 439 -26.76 -21.91 2.27
N GLU A 440 -26.76 -23.21 2.62
CA GLU A 440 -26.80 -23.59 4.02
C GLU A 440 -25.62 -22.94 4.75
N HIS A 441 -25.92 -22.20 5.82
CA HIS A 441 -24.97 -21.58 6.75
C HIS A 441 -24.11 -20.42 6.19
N GLY A 442 -24.67 -19.21 6.20
CA GLY A 442 -24.06 -18.02 6.83
C GLY A 442 -22.67 -17.50 6.39
N ALA A 443 -22.01 -18.11 5.42
CA ALA A 443 -20.64 -17.76 5.00
C ALA A 443 -20.59 -16.48 4.15
N LEU A 444 -21.63 -16.25 3.35
CA LEU A 444 -21.87 -15.00 2.63
C LEU A 444 -22.84 -14.16 3.46
N GLY A 445 -22.32 -13.16 4.18
CA GLY A 445 -23.12 -12.35 5.09
C GLY A 445 -24.29 -11.61 4.40
N LEU A 446 -25.31 -11.24 5.19
CA LEU A 446 -26.56 -10.59 4.74
C LEU A 446 -26.40 -9.23 4.00
N GLN A 447 -25.17 -8.76 3.81
CA GLN A 447 -24.84 -7.44 3.27
C GLN A 447 -24.66 -7.42 1.73
N GLY A 448 -24.93 -8.55 1.08
CA GLY A 448 -24.86 -8.72 -0.38
C GLY A 448 -23.43 -8.83 -0.92
N VAL A 449 -23.31 -8.81 -2.25
CA VAL A 449 -21.99 -8.72 -2.90
C VAL A 449 -21.30 -7.42 -2.45
N THR A 450 -20.04 -7.51 -2.06
CA THR A 450 -19.12 -6.42 -1.67
C THR A 450 -17.72 -6.75 -2.21
N GLU A 451 -16.81 -5.78 -2.28
CA GLU A 451 -15.51 -5.96 -2.91
C GLU A 451 -14.69 -7.10 -2.29
N ALA A 452 -14.72 -7.22 -0.96
CA ALA A 452 -14.02 -8.29 -0.23
C ALA A 452 -14.63 -9.69 -0.41
N ASN A 453 -15.90 -9.81 -0.83
CA ASN A 453 -16.59 -11.10 -0.96
C ASN A 453 -16.95 -11.48 -2.42
N MET A 454 -16.66 -10.64 -3.42
CA MET A 454 -16.96 -10.93 -4.84
C MET A 454 -16.40 -12.28 -5.31
N LEU A 455 -15.18 -12.63 -4.90
CA LEU A 455 -14.56 -13.93 -5.27
C LEU A 455 -15.30 -15.12 -4.65
N GLN A 456 -15.87 -14.96 -3.45
CA GLN A 456 -16.66 -15.99 -2.78
C GLN A 456 -18.02 -16.16 -3.47
N TYR A 457 -18.67 -15.06 -3.85
CA TYR A 457 -19.89 -15.09 -4.67
C TYR A 457 -19.64 -15.72 -6.06
N LEU A 458 -18.50 -15.42 -6.70
CA LEU A 458 -18.08 -16.06 -7.95
C LEU A 458 -17.93 -17.58 -7.79
N GLY A 459 -17.25 -18.06 -6.74
CA GLY A 459 -17.09 -19.49 -6.48
C GLY A 459 -18.43 -20.22 -6.26
N VAL A 460 -19.38 -19.62 -5.54
CA VAL A 460 -20.72 -20.20 -5.35
C VAL A 460 -21.57 -20.17 -6.64
N ILE A 461 -21.42 -19.14 -7.47
CA ILE A 461 -22.01 -19.09 -8.81
C ILE A 461 -21.44 -20.21 -9.69
N GLU A 462 -20.12 -20.42 -9.64
CA GLU A 462 -19.41 -21.45 -10.42
C GLU A 462 -19.84 -22.87 -10.02
N THR A 463 -19.86 -23.20 -8.72
CA THR A 463 -20.34 -24.52 -8.27
C THR A 463 -21.78 -24.75 -8.70
N ARG A 464 -22.65 -23.75 -8.55
CA ARG A 464 -24.07 -23.87 -8.92
C ARG A 464 -24.28 -23.97 -10.43
N ALA A 465 -23.49 -23.26 -11.24
CA ALA A 465 -23.53 -23.38 -12.69
C ALA A 465 -23.10 -24.79 -13.14
N ASN A 466 -22.03 -25.33 -12.55
CA ASN A 466 -21.54 -26.68 -12.83
C ASN A 466 -22.55 -27.77 -12.42
N GLU A 467 -23.24 -27.63 -11.28
CA GLU A 467 -24.36 -28.51 -10.90
C GLU A 467 -25.48 -28.52 -11.94
N ILE A 468 -25.90 -27.34 -12.40
CA ILE A 468 -26.99 -27.20 -13.39
C ILE A 468 -26.57 -27.79 -14.74
N LEU A 469 -25.31 -27.59 -15.15
CA LEU A 469 -24.77 -28.22 -16.36
C LEU A 469 -24.73 -29.75 -16.24
N LEU A 470 -24.29 -30.30 -15.10
CA LEU A 470 -24.25 -31.74 -14.87
C LEU A 470 -25.66 -32.37 -14.84
N LEU A 471 -26.64 -31.67 -14.26
CA LEU A 471 -28.05 -32.08 -14.31
C LEU A 471 -28.60 -32.02 -15.74
N HIS A 472 -28.20 -31.02 -16.53
CA HIS A 472 -28.62 -30.92 -17.93
C HIS A 472 -28.04 -32.04 -18.79
N THR A 473 -26.76 -32.37 -18.64
CA THR A 473 -26.14 -33.51 -19.35
C THR A 473 -26.78 -34.84 -18.94
N ALA A 474 -27.05 -35.04 -17.64
CA ALA A 474 -27.73 -36.25 -17.17
C ALA A 474 -29.20 -36.38 -17.62
N LEU A 475 -29.89 -35.25 -17.84
CA LEU A 475 -31.22 -35.24 -18.46
C LEU A 475 -31.15 -35.51 -19.97
N GLN A 476 -30.11 -35.01 -20.65
CA GLN A 476 -29.91 -35.23 -22.08
C GLN A 476 -29.50 -36.68 -22.39
N GLU A 477 -28.64 -37.29 -21.56
CA GLU A 477 -28.37 -38.74 -21.56
C GLU A 477 -29.61 -39.59 -21.18
N GLY A 478 -30.64 -38.98 -20.61
CA GLY A 478 -31.92 -39.64 -20.28
C GLY A 478 -32.98 -39.60 -21.37
N ASP A 479 -32.86 -38.69 -22.35
CA ASP A 479 -33.80 -38.54 -23.49
C ASP A 479 -33.23 -39.09 -24.81
N GLU A 480 -31.92 -39.37 -24.90
CA GLU A 480 -31.27 -39.94 -26.09
C GLU A 480 -30.55 -41.28 -25.76
N GLU A 481 -31.23 -42.41 -25.97
CA GLU A 481 -30.52 -43.68 -26.22
C GLU A 481 -29.70 -43.54 -27.52
N GLU A 482 -28.43 -43.98 -27.49
CA GLU A 482 -27.43 -43.93 -28.57
C GLU A 482 -26.75 -42.57 -28.87
N ALA A 483 -25.79 -42.18 -28.02
CA ALA A 483 -24.55 -41.53 -28.48
C ALA A 483 -23.33 -42.00 -27.64
N GLU A 484 -22.21 -42.31 -28.31
CA GLU A 484 -21.03 -42.93 -27.69
C GLU A 484 -20.29 -42.00 -26.71
N LEU A 485 -19.92 -42.54 -25.54
CA LEU A 485 -18.84 -41.99 -24.71
C LEU A 485 -17.52 -42.04 -25.48
N PRO A 486 -16.67 -41.00 -25.34
CA PRO A 486 -15.28 -41.33 -25.04
C PRO A 486 -14.63 -40.46 -23.96
N ALA A 487 -13.98 -41.18 -23.04
CA ALA A 487 -12.74 -40.84 -22.36
C ALA A 487 -12.67 -39.61 -21.42
N THR A 488 -12.29 -39.93 -20.19
CA THR A 488 -11.56 -39.05 -19.26
C THR A 488 -10.56 -38.13 -19.97
N ARG A 489 -10.73 -36.81 -19.79
CA ARG A 489 -9.66 -35.83 -20.01
C ARG A 489 -9.16 -35.30 -18.67
N GLU A 490 -7.85 -35.29 -18.53
CA GLU A 490 -7.12 -34.56 -17.48
C GLU A 490 -7.46 -33.05 -17.52
N PRO A 491 -7.24 -32.31 -16.42
CA PRO A 491 -7.64 -30.90 -16.33
C PRO A 491 -7.03 -30.05 -17.45
N MET A 492 -7.89 -29.55 -18.34
CA MET A 492 -7.53 -28.61 -19.39
C MET A 492 -7.06 -27.28 -18.78
N SER A 493 -5.75 -27.17 -18.58
CA SER A 493 -5.09 -25.87 -18.43
C SER A 493 -5.30 -25.02 -19.69
N GLN A 494 -5.59 -23.73 -19.51
CA GLN A 494 -5.63 -22.67 -20.53
C GLN A 494 -6.83 -22.67 -21.49
N LEU A 495 -8.00 -22.28 -20.97
CA LEU A 495 -8.92 -21.43 -21.74
C LEU A 495 -8.24 -20.06 -21.98
N GLN A 496 -7.74 -19.83 -23.19
CA GLN A 496 -7.28 -18.50 -23.61
C GLN A 496 -8.48 -17.57 -23.84
N ILE A 497 -8.91 -16.90 -22.77
CA ILE A 497 -9.80 -15.73 -22.88
C ILE A 497 -9.00 -14.63 -23.59
N LYS A 498 -9.34 -14.34 -24.86
CA LYS A 498 -8.90 -13.11 -25.52
C LYS A 498 -9.64 -11.94 -24.89
N LEU A 499 -8.98 -11.22 -23.99
CA LEU A 499 -9.41 -9.88 -23.60
C LEU A 499 -9.47 -8.98 -24.84
N PRO A 500 -10.39 -8.00 -24.90
CA PRO A 500 -10.45 -7.05 -26.01
C PRO A 500 -9.13 -6.29 -26.13
N SER A 501 -8.57 -6.27 -27.34
CA SER A 501 -7.31 -5.60 -27.65
C SER A 501 -7.46 -4.08 -27.53
N THR A 502 -6.92 -3.51 -26.45
CA THR A 502 -6.74 -2.06 -26.27
C THR A 502 -5.29 -1.63 -26.52
N VAL A 503 -4.67 -2.21 -27.54
CA VAL A 503 -3.36 -1.78 -28.04
C VAL A 503 -3.58 -0.81 -29.20
N GLU A 504 -3.74 0.47 -28.87
CA GLU A 504 -3.28 1.55 -29.75
C GLU A 504 -1.84 1.89 -29.35
N ASP A 505 -0.97 2.09 -30.34
CA ASP A 505 0.46 2.34 -30.15
C ASP A 505 0.72 3.55 -29.24
N TYR A 506 1.23 3.29 -28.03
CA TYR A 506 2.00 4.26 -27.27
C TYR A 506 3.36 3.66 -26.95
N THR A 507 4.40 4.38 -27.39
CA THR A 507 5.80 4.03 -27.19
C THR A 507 6.16 4.23 -25.74
N ASP A 508 6.37 3.12 -25.04
CA ASP A 508 6.60 3.09 -23.61
C ASP A 508 8.09 3.37 -23.30
N ASP A 509 8.47 4.65 -23.40
CA ASP A 509 9.71 5.16 -22.78
C ASP A 509 9.47 5.35 -21.27
N GLU A 510 9.21 4.24 -20.56
CA GLU A 510 9.27 4.19 -19.10
C GLU A 510 10.73 4.24 -18.65
N ASP A 511 11.21 5.45 -18.35
CA ASP A 511 12.34 5.63 -17.44
C ASP A 511 11.92 5.15 -16.04
N GLU A 512 12.33 3.93 -15.70
CA GLU A 512 12.25 3.33 -14.35
C GLU A 512 13.11 4.14 -13.35
N ASP A 513 12.61 5.29 -12.91
CA ASP A 513 13.08 5.95 -11.69
C ASP A 513 12.55 5.14 -10.47
N GLU A 514 13.26 4.04 -10.14
CA GLU A 514 13.06 3.32 -8.87
C GLU A 514 13.29 4.30 -7.70
N ASP A 515 12.26 4.55 -6.89
CA ASP A 515 12.36 5.34 -5.65
C ASP A 515 13.44 4.73 -4.73
N ASP A 516 14.60 5.40 -4.64
CA ASP A 516 15.76 4.97 -3.83
C ASP A 516 15.43 5.13 -2.33
N ASP A 517 14.84 4.07 -1.77
CA ASP A 517 14.53 3.92 -0.36
C ASP A 517 15.82 4.11 0.48
N THR A 518 15.81 5.06 1.42
CA THR A 518 17.02 5.70 2.01
C THR A 518 17.80 4.85 3.03
N ARG A 519 18.07 3.57 2.71
CA ARG A 519 18.96 2.68 3.47
C ARG A 519 20.28 2.44 2.71
N PRO A 520 21.44 2.44 3.39
CA PRO A 520 22.70 2.12 2.73
C PRO A 520 22.72 0.66 2.27
N PHE A 521 22.97 0.44 0.96
CA PHE A 521 23.01 -0.88 0.35
C PHE A 521 24.03 -1.82 1.02
N THR A 522 23.64 -3.09 1.18
CA THR A 522 24.56 -4.15 1.59
C THR A 522 25.59 -4.44 0.49
N ARG A 523 26.72 -5.04 0.88
CA ARG A 523 27.82 -5.37 -0.05
C ARG A 523 27.39 -6.32 -1.19
N GLU A 524 26.36 -7.13 -0.98
CA GLU A 524 25.83 -8.05 -1.99
C GLU A 524 24.86 -7.34 -2.95
N GLU A 525 23.96 -6.49 -2.43
CA GLU A 525 23.09 -5.63 -3.25
C GLU A 525 23.92 -4.71 -4.16
N LEU A 526 24.99 -4.09 -3.63
CA LEU A 526 25.93 -3.26 -4.41
C LEU A 526 26.61 -4.05 -5.54
N LYS A 527 26.99 -5.30 -5.29
CA LYS A 527 27.62 -6.18 -6.28
C LYS A 527 26.62 -6.57 -7.39
N LEU A 528 25.37 -6.85 -7.02
CA LEU A 528 24.26 -7.11 -7.95
C LEU A 528 23.90 -5.88 -8.80
N LYS A 529 23.75 -4.68 -8.20
CA LYS A 529 23.45 -3.41 -8.91
C LYS A 529 24.59 -3.08 -9.89
N THR A 530 25.85 -3.31 -9.50
CA THR A 530 27.02 -3.18 -10.40
C THR A 530 27.01 -4.19 -11.55
N GLN A 531 26.67 -5.45 -11.29
CA GLN A 531 26.65 -6.51 -12.31
C GLN A 531 25.52 -6.30 -13.34
N ARG A 532 24.31 -5.91 -12.89
CA ARG A 532 23.21 -5.47 -13.77
C ARG A 532 23.60 -4.24 -14.61
N GLY A 533 24.27 -3.27 -14.01
CA GLY A 533 24.78 -2.08 -14.71
C GLY A 533 25.77 -2.42 -15.83
N LEU A 534 26.68 -3.37 -15.59
CA LEU A 534 27.60 -3.88 -16.61
C LEU A 534 26.87 -4.60 -17.75
N GLN A 535 25.89 -5.46 -17.44
CA GLN A 535 25.06 -6.15 -18.45
C GLN A 535 24.26 -5.17 -19.32
N ARG A 536 23.52 -4.22 -18.72
CA ARG A 536 22.81 -3.14 -19.45
C ARG A 536 23.78 -2.32 -20.34
N LYS A 537 25.03 -2.11 -19.92
CA LYS A 537 26.07 -1.45 -20.75
C LYS A 537 26.54 -2.32 -21.93
N GLN A 538 26.67 -3.63 -21.72
CA GLN A 538 27.08 -4.59 -22.76
C GLN A 538 26.01 -4.72 -23.84
N GLU A 539 24.73 -4.80 -23.46
CA GLU A 539 23.59 -4.80 -24.39
C GLU A 539 23.46 -3.48 -25.17
N LYS A 540 23.61 -2.32 -24.50
CA LYS A 540 23.63 -1.01 -25.18
C LYS A 540 24.82 -0.89 -26.15
N GLY A 541 25.95 -1.53 -25.87
CA GLY A 541 27.09 -1.64 -26.79
C GLY A 541 26.76 -2.50 -28.02
N LEU A 542 26.19 -3.68 -27.83
CA LEU A 542 25.79 -4.61 -28.90
C LEU A 542 24.71 -4.00 -29.81
N ARG A 543 23.70 -3.32 -29.25
CA ARG A 543 22.68 -2.60 -30.02
C ARG A 543 23.25 -1.44 -30.86
N LYS A 544 24.37 -0.85 -30.45
CA LYS A 544 25.07 0.21 -31.22
C LYS A 544 25.98 -0.32 -32.33
N ALA A 545 26.34 -1.61 -32.30
CA ALA A 545 27.14 -2.27 -33.33
C ALA A 545 26.29 -2.88 -34.48
N HIS A 546 24.96 -2.88 -34.33
CA HIS A 546 23.99 -3.39 -35.31
C HIS A 546 23.11 -2.28 -35.94
N ARG A 547 23.59 -1.03 -35.96
CA ARG A 547 22.99 0.10 -36.69
C ARG A 547 24.01 0.73 -37.63
#